data_AF-A0AAW0UBS3-F1
#
_entry.id   AF-A0AAW0UBS3-F1
#
_cell.length_a   1.000
_cell.length_b   1.000
_cell.length_c   1.000
_cell.angle_alpha   90.00
_cell.angle_beta   90.00
_cell.angle_gamma   90.00
#
_symmetry.space_group_name_H-M   'P 1'
#
loop_
_entity.id
_entity.type
_entity.pdbx_description
1 polymer ?
#
loop_
_entity_poly.entity_id
_entity_poly.type
_entity_poly.pdbx_seq_one_letter_code
_entity_poly.pdbx_strand_id
1 'polypeptide(L)'
;MAGVFQDTGNFSIFPGQGHWTAREEVRLLDAIEQYGYGNWEDIARHIETRTPEDARNKYISSYIEGNIGRVSWKPAMERLQLPIEHTTTDTGPLSPTLGSSLPTQPLSSEENTILGYMPHRDDFEREWDNDAETTIAPLFIHPVDDEEVDMALKLAQVDMYMRRLRERSRRKRVVRDFQIVPQFFKKEKEKVQVPPKKKSKDDRDSLAEKLRSVSQFQTASEHNNLISSLVRERELRTRIKELLRYRRNGIRHVEECHEFEVARARRDKKKENKKKAASLPQTPTTQMDLSAKSKENDARSPKCLAEKKFTPLDTGGGKWLSASLSGSVLNGSDGTNNWGGGSSTAQGGPGGAAGASDDPVPISSLPGYHLLSQRERKLCSATNIKPSQYIAYKAVLLKDEGDKQQSGVGPSTRRGACTPQGLDSQAQRMITNFMTQAGWISSFT
;
A
#
# COMPACT_ATOMS: atom_id res chain seq x y z
N MET A 1 5.64 -56.41 -56.65
CA MET A 1 5.34 -55.17 -55.92
C MET A 1 3.85 -55.17 -55.61
N ALA A 2 3.47 -55.34 -54.35
CA ALA A 2 2.08 -55.15 -53.96
C ALA A 2 1.77 -53.65 -54.09
N GLY A 3 0.82 -53.30 -54.95
CA GLY A 3 0.35 -51.92 -55.06
C GLY A 3 -0.26 -51.52 -53.72
N VAL A 4 0.32 -50.52 -53.06
CA VAL A 4 -0.26 -49.91 -51.87
C VAL A 4 -1.55 -49.24 -52.33
N PHE A 5 -2.69 -49.79 -51.92
CA PHE A 5 -3.99 -49.20 -52.19
C PHE A 5 -4.11 -47.96 -51.30
N GLN A 6 -3.97 -46.78 -51.89
CA GLN A 6 -4.15 -45.51 -51.19
C GLN A 6 -5.57 -45.02 -51.46
N ASP A 7 -6.39 -44.95 -50.40
CA ASP A 7 -7.74 -44.41 -50.49
C ASP A 7 -7.67 -42.93 -50.91
N THR A 8 -8.56 -42.53 -51.82
CA THR A 8 -8.65 -41.15 -52.33
C THR A 8 -9.34 -40.19 -51.36
N GLY A 9 -9.96 -40.71 -50.28
CA GLY A 9 -10.56 -39.90 -49.23
C GLY A 9 -11.86 -39.20 -49.65
N ASN A 10 -12.50 -39.68 -50.71
CA ASN A 10 -13.73 -39.10 -51.28
C ASN A 10 -15.02 -39.58 -50.59
N PHE A 11 -14.91 -40.22 -49.43
CA PHE A 11 -16.04 -40.64 -48.60
C PHE A 11 -16.29 -39.63 -47.47
N SER A 12 -17.47 -39.62 -46.87
CA SER A 12 -17.78 -38.74 -45.72
C SER A 12 -17.49 -39.44 -44.39
N ILE A 13 -16.87 -38.71 -43.47
CA ILE A 13 -16.56 -39.21 -42.11
C ILE A 13 -17.77 -39.10 -41.18
N PHE A 14 -18.65 -38.11 -41.40
CA PHE A 14 -19.78 -37.80 -40.52
C PHE A 14 -21.12 -38.07 -41.21
N PRO A 15 -21.79 -39.20 -40.93
CA PRO A 15 -23.04 -39.54 -41.59
C PRO A 15 -24.14 -38.49 -41.26
N GLY A 16 -24.77 -37.95 -42.30
CA GLY A 16 -25.88 -36.98 -42.18
C GLY A 16 -25.48 -35.51 -42.01
N GLN A 17 -24.18 -35.17 -41.95
CA GLN A 17 -23.71 -33.78 -41.83
C GLN A 17 -23.03 -33.28 -43.12
N GLY A 18 -23.82 -33.09 -44.16
CA GLY A 18 -23.39 -32.45 -45.42
C GLY A 18 -22.31 -33.22 -46.19
N HIS A 19 -22.09 -32.83 -47.44
CA HIS A 19 -21.13 -33.48 -48.34
C HIS A 19 -19.66 -33.16 -48.00
N TRP A 20 -19.23 -33.21 -46.74
CA TRP A 20 -17.81 -33.08 -46.39
C TRP A 20 -17.10 -34.42 -46.62
N THR A 21 -16.06 -34.39 -47.45
CA THR A 21 -15.21 -35.56 -47.71
C THR A 21 -14.09 -35.66 -46.68
N ALA A 22 -13.60 -36.87 -46.44
CA ALA A 22 -12.48 -37.12 -45.53
C ALA A 22 -11.24 -36.31 -45.93
N ARG A 23 -11.01 -36.11 -47.23
CA ARG A 23 -9.93 -35.27 -47.73
C ARG A 23 -10.10 -33.80 -47.38
N GLU A 24 -11.31 -33.26 -47.45
CA GLU A 24 -11.59 -31.88 -47.03
C GLU A 24 -11.45 -31.70 -45.52
N GLU A 25 -11.84 -32.70 -44.72
CA GLU A 25 -11.69 -32.68 -43.26
C GLU A 25 -10.21 -32.64 -42.86
N VAL A 26 -9.35 -33.44 -43.49
CA VAL A 26 -7.90 -33.41 -43.25
C VAL A 26 -7.33 -32.05 -43.61
N ARG A 27 -7.66 -31.51 -44.79
CA ARG A 27 -7.21 -30.16 -45.19
C ARG A 27 -7.68 -29.07 -44.26
N LEU A 28 -8.90 -29.18 -43.72
CA LEU A 28 -9.43 -28.23 -42.73
C LEU A 28 -8.59 -28.25 -41.45
N LEU A 29 -8.25 -29.44 -40.94
CA LEU A 29 -7.43 -29.57 -39.74
C LEU A 29 -5.97 -29.12 -39.97
N ASP A 30 -5.36 -29.48 -41.10
CA ASP A 30 -4.02 -29.05 -41.49
C ASP A 30 -3.95 -27.51 -41.63
N ALA A 31 -4.98 -26.91 -42.24
CA ALA A 31 -5.08 -25.46 -42.37
C ALA A 31 -5.23 -24.77 -41.01
N ILE A 32 -5.99 -25.37 -40.07
CA ILE A 32 -6.14 -24.82 -38.73
C ILE A 32 -4.83 -24.91 -37.95
N GLU A 33 -4.06 -25.98 -38.13
CA GLU A 33 -2.72 -26.11 -37.54
C GLU A 33 -1.76 -25.04 -38.09
N GLN A 34 -1.80 -24.76 -39.40
CA GLN A 34 -0.89 -23.82 -40.05
C GLN A 34 -1.25 -22.34 -39.80
N TYR A 35 -2.53 -21.97 -39.93
CA TYR A 35 -2.96 -20.56 -39.88
C TYR A 35 -3.57 -20.14 -38.53
N GLY A 36 -3.87 -21.12 -37.68
CA GLY A 36 -4.49 -20.89 -36.37
C GLY A 36 -6.00 -20.67 -36.44
N TYR A 37 -6.67 -21.01 -35.34
CA TYR A 37 -8.12 -20.84 -35.20
C TYR A 37 -8.53 -19.36 -35.29
N GLY A 38 -9.55 -19.06 -36.09
CA GLY A 38 -10.09 -17.71 -36.27
C GLY A 38 -9.70 -17.05 -37.59
N ASN A 39 -8.64 -17.52 -38.26
CA ASN A 39 -8.23 -17.01 -39.57
C ASN A 39 -8.94 -17.75 -40.72
N TRP A 40 -10.27 -17.67 -40.75
CA TRP A 40 -11.13 -18.47 -41.63
C TRP A 40 -10.93 -18.18 -43.12
N GLU A 41 -10.48 -16.98 -43.48
CA GLU A 41 -10.21 -16.59 -44.86
C GLU A 41 -9.04 -17.38 -45.45
N ASP A 42 -7.93 -17.47 -44.72
CA ASP A 42 -6.75 -18.24 -45.14
C ASP A 42 -7.01 -19.75 -45.06
N ILE A 43 -7.75 -20.19 -44.05
CA ILE A 43 -8.17 -21.60 -43.90
C ILE A 43 -9.02 -22.05 -45.10
N ALA A 44 -10.02 -21.26 -45.50
CA ALA A 44 -10.85 -21.59 -46.65
C ALA A 44 -10.04 -21.63 -47.96
N ARG A 45 -9.08 -20.70 -48.12
CA ARG A 45 -8.18 -20.68 -49.28
C ARG A 45 -7.31 -21.94 -49.35
N HIS A 46 -6.90 -22.48 -48.21
CA HIS A 46 -6.12 -23.73 -48.12
C HIS A 46 -6.95 -24.98 -48.41
N ILE A 47 -8.24 -24.97 -48.05
CA ILE A 47 -9.17 -26.07 -48.38
C ILE A 47 -9.54 -26.05 -49.87
N GLU A 48 -9.58 -24.86 -50.47
CA GLU A 48 -9.89 -24.54 -51.88
C GLU A 48 -11.35 -24.77 -52.29
N THR A 49 -12.06 -25.68 -51.63
CA THR A 49 -13.41 -26.13 -52.02
C THR A 49 -14.56 -25.53 -51.20
N ARG A 50 -14.26 -24.76 -50.14
CA ARG A 50 -15.24 -24.30 -49.14
C ARG A 50 -15.10 -22.82 -48.83
N THR A 51 -16.20 -22.21 -48.39
CA THR A 51 -16.21 -20.82 -47.92
C THR A 51 -15.65 -20.72 -46.49
N PRO A 52 -15.18 -19.54 -46.07
CA PRO A 52 -14.73 -19.30 -44.69
C PRO A 52 -15.83 -19.60 -43.65
N GLU A 53 -17.08 -19.30 -43.98
CA GLU A 53 -18.23 -19.54 -43.11
C GLU A 53 -18.52 -21.04 -42.98
N ASP A 54 -18.44 -21.79 -44.08
CA ASP A 54 -18.61 -23.24 -44.07
C ASP A 54 -17.50 -23.93 -43.28
N ALA A 55 -16.24 -23.53 -43.50
CA ALA A 55 -15.08 -24.06 -42.77
C ALA A 55 -15.21 -23.80 -41.26
N ARG A 56 -15.60 -22.58 -40.88
CA ARG A 56 -15.87 -22.21 -39.48
C ARG A 56 -16.97 -23.06 -38.87
N ASN A 57 -18.13 -23.10 -39.52
CA ASN A 57 -19.30 -23.81 -39.00
C ASN A 57 -19.02 -25.31 -38.89
N LYS A 58 -18.32 -25.88 -39.86
CA LYS A 58 -17.93 -27.28 -39.83
C LYS A 58 -16.99 -27.58 -38.68
N TYR A 59 -15.95 -26.77 -38.51
CA TYR A 59 -14.98 -26.98 -37.44
C TYR A 59 -15.62 -26.86 -36.06
N ILE A 60 -16.43 -25.81 -35.85
CA ILE A 60 -17.12 -25.58 -34.58
C ILE A 60 -18.10 -26.72 -34.29
N SER A 61 -18.98 -27.06 -35.23
CA SER A 61 -20.02 -28.09 -35.02
C SER A 61 -19.46 -29.49 -34.82
N SER A 62 -18.31 -29.83 -35.42
CA SER A 62 -17.76 -31.19 -35.38
C SER A 62 -16.69 -31.37 -34.28
N TYR A 63 -15.77 -30.41 -34.15
CA TYR A 63 -14.57 -30.53 -33.30
C TYR A 63 -14.59 -29.69 -32.03
N ILE A 64 -15.51 -28.72 -31.89
CA ILE A 64 -15.65 -27.92 -30.67
C ILE A 64 -16.94 -28.29 -29.92
N GLU A 65 -18.08 -28.11 -30.56
CA GLU A 65 -19.41 -28.42 -30.02
C GLU A 65 -19.82 -29.86 -30.28
N GLY A 66 -19.21 -30.52 -31.26
CA GLY A 66 -19.52 -31.90 -31.63
C GLY A 66 -19.05 -32.92 -30.61
N ASN A 67 -19.35 -34.19 -30.88
CA ASN A 67 -18.97 -35.30 -29.99
C ASN A 67 -17.45 -35.37 -29.78
N ILE A 68 -16.67 -35.08 -30.83
CA ILE A 68 -15.20 -35.05 -30.75
C ILE A 68 -14.77 -33.97 -29.77
N GLY A 69 -15.27 -32.73 -29.95
CA GLY A 69 -14.97 -31.62 -29.07
C GLY A 69 -15.36 -31.87 -27.62
N ARG A 70 -16.56 -32.40 -27.36
CA ARG A 70 -16.99 -32.70 -25.97
C ARG A 70 -16.09 -33.72 -25.28
N VAL A 71 -15.49 -34.66 -26.01
CA VAL A 71 -14.61 -35.70 -25.46
C VAL A 71 -13.16 -35.24 -25.40
N SER A 72 -12.67 -34.48 -26.38
CA SER A 72 -11.28 -33.99 -26.42
C SER A 72 -11.08 -32.78 -25.50
N TRP A 73 -12.08 -31.91 -25.41
CA TRP A 73 -12.00 -30.65 -24.67
C TRP A 73 -12.15 -30.84 -23.16
N LYS A 74 -12.89 -31.85 -22.67
CA LYS A 74 -13.00 -32.09 -21.21
C LYS A 74 -11.65 -32.45 -20.57
N PRO A 75 -10.90 -33.46 -21.04
CA PRO A 75 -9.56 -33.74 -20.54
C PRO A 75 -8.56 -32.61 -20.80
N ALA A 76 -8.73 -31.85 -21.90
CA ALA A 76 -7.89 -30.69 -22.19
C ALA A 76 -8.21 -29.52 -21.25
N MET A 77 -9.48 -29.29 -20.90
CA MET A 77 -9.93 -28.32 -19.90
C MET A 77 -9.49 -28.72 -18.50
N GLU A 78 -9.52 -30.00 -18.16
CA GLU A 78 -9.00 -30.54 -16.91
C GLU A 78 -7.46 -30.43 -16.85
N ARG A 79 -6.76 -30.55 -17.99
CA ARG A 79 -5.32 -30.23 -18.09
C ARG A 79 -5.03 -28.73 -18.12
N LEU A 80 -5.97 -27.91 -18.60
CA LEU A 80 -5.98 -26.45 -18.52
C LEU A 80 -6.46 -25.93 -17.16
N GLN A 81 -6.93 -26.82 -16.27
CA GLN A 81 -6.68 -26.67 -14.83
C GLN A 81 -5.18 -26.92 -14.57
N LEU A 82 -4.32 -26.31 -15.39
CA LEU A 82 -3.16 -25.62 -14.87
C LEU A 82 -3.63 -24.92 -13.60
N PRO A 83 -2.92 -25.07 -12.49
CA PRO A 83 -3.22 -24.37 -11.26
C PRO A 83 -3.82 -23.00 -11.57
N ILE A 84 -5.11 -22.83 -11.27
CA ILE A 84 -5.68 -21.50 -11.07
C ILE A 84 -4.68 -20.86 -10.12
N GLU A 85 -3.86 -19.95 -10.64
CA GLU A 85 -2.88 -19.16 -9.91
C GLU A 85 -2.61 -19.77 -8.51
N HIS A 86 -1.92 -20.91 -8.44
CA HIS A 86 -1.33 -21.34 -7.17
C HIS A 86 -0.08 -20.51 -6.88
N THR A 87 -0.02 -19.26 -7.34
CA THR A 87 0.41 -18.23 -6.41
C THR A 87 -0.59 -18.32 -5.27
N THR A 88 -0.19 -18.97 -4.17
CA THR A 88 -0.71 -18.69 -2.83
C THR A 88 -1.32 -17.30 -2.86
N THR A 89 -2.62 -17.13 -2.59
CA THR A 89 -3.26 -15.81 -2.61
C THR A 89 -2.33 -14.88 -1.85
N ASP A 90 -1.54 -14.11 -2.57
CA ASP A 90 -0.42 -13.40 -1.97
C ASP A 90 -1.15 -12.32 -1.23
N THR A 91 -1.42 -12.48 0.06
CA THR A 91 -2.03 -11.41 0.85
C THR A 91 -0.97 -10.39 1.23
N GLY A 92 0.26 -10.56 0.73
CA GLY A 92 1.32 -9.60 0.83
C GLY A 92 0.96 -8.29 0.13
N PRO A 93 1.63 -7.20 0.52
CA PRO A 93 1.32 -5.86 0.03
C PRO A 93 1.47 -5.68 -1.49
N LEU A 94 2.07 -6.66 -2.20
CA LEU A 94 2.38 -6.61 -3.63
C LEU A 94 1.57 -7.60 -4.48
N SER A 95 0.56 -8.23 -3.89
CA SER A 95 -0.29 -9.20 -4.57
C SER A 95 -0.76 -8.75 -5.96
N PRO A 96 -0.69 -9.59 -7.00
CA PRO A 96 -1.37 -9.30 -8.27
C PRO A 96 -2.89 -9.20 -8.08
N THR A 97 -3.47 -9.97 -7.15
CA THR A 97 -4.93 -10.04 -6.89
C THR A 97 -5.49 -8.74 -6.30
N LEU A 98 -4.70 -7.98 -5.55
CA LEU A 98 -5.13 -6.66 -5.07
C LEU A 98 -5.31 -5.66 -6.23
N GLY A 99 -4.71 -5.93 -7.40
CA GLY A 99 -4.54 -4.97 -8.50
C GLY A 99 -5.52 -5.18 -9.67
N SER A 100 -6.09 -6.37 -9.82
CA SER A 100 -7.09 -6.64 -10.86
C SER A 100 -8.42 -5.92 -10.65
N SER A 101 -8.67 -5.37 -9.46
CA SER A 101 -9.94 -4.71 -9.12
C SER A 101 -10.05 -3.24 -9.56
N LEU A 102 -8.95 -2.58 -9.95
CA LEU A 102 -9.00 -1.16 -10.34
C LEU A 102 -9.25 -1.05 -11.85
N PRO A 103 -10.37 -0.43 -12.29
CA PRO A 103 -10.68 -0.29 -13.71
C PRO A 103 -9.55 0.42 -14.45
N THR A 104 -9.21 -0.09 -15.64
CA THR A 104 -8.36 0.65 -16.57
C THR A 104 -9.08 1.93 -16.99
N GLN A 105 -8.37 3.05 -16.94
CA GLN A 105 -8.96 4.32 -17.37
C GLN A 105 -8.90 4.44 -18.88
N PRO A 106 -9.99 4.86 -19.55
CA PRO A 106 -9.96 5.09 -20.98
C PRO A 106 -9.12 6.35 -21.28
N LEU A 107 -7.99 6.16 -21.93
CA LEU A 107 -7.15 7.23 -22.48
C LEU A 107 -7.45 7.41 -23.97
N SER A 108 -7.15 8.60 -24.51
CA SER A 108 -7.23 8.82 -25.96
C SER A 108 -6.26 7.90 -26.72
N SER A 109 -6.60 7.55 -27.97
CA SER A 109 -5.71 6.76 -28.84
C SER A 109 -4.30 7.37 -28.94
N GLU A 110 -4.22 8.71 -29.04
CA GLU A 110 -2.94 9.43 -29.08
C GLU A 110 -2.15 9.32 -27.76
N GLU A 111 -2.84 9.41 -26.62
CA GLU A 111 -2.22 9.27 -25.29
C GLU A 111 -1.72 7.84 -25.05
N ASN A 112 -2.46 6.83 -25.53
CA ASN A 112 -2.04 5.43 -25.49
C ASN A 112 -0.77 5.20 -26.33
N THR A 113 -0.71 5.75 -27.54
CA THR A 113 0.47 5.66 -28.41
C THR A 113 1.70 6.33 -27.79
N ILE A 114 1.54 7.52 -27.20
CA ILE A 114 2.64 8.23 -26.53
C ILE A 114 3.21 7.41 -25.35
N LEU A 115 2.35 6.68 -24.65
CA LEU A 115 2.75 5.82 -23.53
C LEU A 115 3.23 4.43 -23.95
N GLY A 116 3.00 4.03 -25.20
CA GLY A 116 3.11 2.64 -25.63
C GLY A 116 2.17 1.72 -24.84
N TYR A 117 1.01 2.22 -24.40
CA TYR A 117 0.03 1.42 -23.65
C TYR A 117 -0.95 0.74 -24.62
N MET A 118 -1.18 -0.55 -24.42
CA MET A 118 -2.04 -1.42 -25.23
C MET A 118 -3.36 -1.68 -24.48
N PRO A 119 -4.46 -0.96 -24.77
CA PRO A 119 -5.68 -1.00 -23.96
C PRO A 119 -6.36 -2.38 -23.89
N HIS A 120 -6.32 -3.13 -24.99
CA HIS A 120 -6.91 -4.48 -25.06
C HIS A 120 -6.10 -5.55 -24.32
N ARG A 121 -4.84 -5.26 -23.98
CA ARG A 121 -3.94 -6.15 -23.23
C ARG A 121 -3.74 -5.72 -21.79
N ASP A 122 -4.17 -4.50 -21.43
CA ASP A 122 -3.85 -3.86 -20.15
C ASP A 122 -2.33 -3.89 -19.86
N ASP A 123 -1.54 -3.56 -20.89
CA ASP A 123 -0.09 -3.74 -20.86
C ASP A 123 0.66 -2.62 -21.58
N PHE A 124 1.94 -2.46 -21.28
CA PHE A 124 2.82 -1.52 -21.96
C PHE A 124 3.74 -2.26 -22.93
N GLU A 125 4.05 -1.66 -24.08
CA GLU A 125 5.03 -2.17 -25.03
C GLU A 125 6.41 -2.36 -24.40
N ARG A 126 6.75 -1.48 -23.44
CA ARG A 126 7.98 -1.59 -22.65
C ARG A 126 7.66 -1.57 -21.16
N GLU A 127 7.91 -2.67 -20.50
CA GLU A 127 7.65 -2.81 -19.08
C GLU A 127 8.81 -2.32 -18.20
N TRP A 128 8.55 -2.15 -16.91
CA TRP A 128 9.62 -1.94 -15.94
C TRP A 128 10.47 -3.21 -15.84
N ASP A 129 11.78 -3.04 -15.96
CA ASP A 129 12.76 -4.14 -16.04
C ASP A 129 12.40 -5.12 -17.17
N ASN A 130 12.36 -4.61 -18.41
CA ASN A 130 11.94 -5.34 -19.61
C ASN A 130 12.88 -6.50 -19.98
N ASP A 131 14.11 -6.48 -19.49
CA ASP A 131 15.10 -7.52 -19.77
C ASP A 131 15.11 -8.60 -18.67
N ALA A 132 14.15 -8.55 -17.75
CA ALA A 132 14.01 -9.50 -16.64
C ALA A 132 13.88 -10.94 -17.15
N GLU A 133 13.14 -11.10 -18.23
CA GLU A 133 12.84 -12.36 -18.92
C GLU A 133 14.10 -12.96 -19.55
N THR A 134 15.09 -12.16 -19.93
CA THR A 134 16.37 -12.63 -20.48
C THR A 134 17.12 -13.53 -19.49
N THR A 135 16.98 -13.28 -18.18
CA THR A 135 17.65 -14.08 -17.14
C THR A 135 17.06 -15.49 -17.04
N ILE A 136 15.77 -15.64 -17.37
CA ILE A 136 15.06 -16.91 -17.27
C ILE A 136 14.89 -17.62 -18.61
N ALA A 137 15.01 -16.90 -19.73
CA ALA A 137 14.85 -17.45 -21.08
C ALA A 137 15.71 -18.70 -21.37
N PRO A 138 16.99 -18.79 -20.94
CA PRO A 138 17.78 -20.00 -21.18
C PRO A 138 17.56 -21.11 -20.13
N LEU A 139 16.66 -20.92 -19.15
CA LEU A 139 16.45 -21.92 -18.10
C LEU A 139 15.70 -23.12 -18.66
N PHE A 140 16.36 -24.26 -18.60
CA PHE A 140 15.78 -25.56 -18.86
C PHE A 140 15.96 -26.44 -17.63
N ILE A 141 14.88 -27.03 -17.12
CA ILE A 141 14.92 -27.93 -15.96
C ILE A 141 14.99 -29.36 -16.51
N HIS A 142 16.08 -30.08 -16.24
CA HIS A 142 16.25 -31.48 -16.61
C HIS A 142 16.15 -32.36 -15.35
N PRO A 143 14.98 -32.96 -15.03
CA PRO A 143 14.75 -33.61 -13.74
C PRO A 143 15.66 -34.80 -13.41
N VAL A 144 16.34 -35.36 -14.43
CA VAL A 144 17.19 -36.54 -14.31
C VAL A 144 18.68 -36.19 -14.28
N ASP A 145 19.06 -35.06 -14.88
CA ASP A 145 20.48 -34.68 -15.07
C ASP A 145 20.87 -33.53 -14.15
N ASP A 146 19.90 -32.70 -13.73
CA ASP A 146 20.14 -31.61 -12.81
C ASP A 146 20.44 -32.15 -11.42
N GLU A 147 21.62 -31.81 -10.88
CA GLU A 147 21.93 -32.06 -9.49
C GLU A 147 21.07 -31.17 -8.58
N GLU A 148 20.98 -31.52 -7.30
CA GLU A 148 20.21 -30.73 -6.31
C GLU A 148 20.66 -29.26 -6.28
N VAL A 149 21.96 -29.00 -6.45
CA VAL A 149 22.53 -27.65 -6.49
C VAL A 149 22.09 -26.89 -7.75
N ASP A 150 22.07 -27.55 -8.91
CA ASP A 150 21.61 -26.94 -10.17
C ASP A 150 20.12 -26.62 -10.10
N MET A 151 19.32 -27.55 -9.58
CA MET A 151 17.90 -27.33 -9.33
C MET A 151 17.68 -26.14 -8.39
N ALA A 152 18.42 -26.06 -7.29
CA ALA A 152 18.32 -24.96 -6.33
C ALA A 152 18.71 -23.61 -6.97
N LEU A 153 19.75 -23.58 -7.80
CA LEU A 153 20.17 -22.38 -8.52
C LEU A 153 19.10 -21.92 -9.52
N LYS A 154 18.53 -22.84 -10.30
CA LYS A 154 17.45 -22.54 -11.25
C LYS A 154 16.21 -22.01 -10.53
N LEU A 155 15.83 -22.63 -9.40
CA LEU A 155 14.74 -22.15 -8.56
C LEU A 155 15.00 -20.75 -7.98
N ALA A 156 16.24 -20.46 -7.57
CA ALA A 156 16.61 -19.13 -7.11
C ALA A 156 16.49 -18.07 -8.23
N GLN A 157 16.89 -18.40 -9.46
CA GLN A 157 16.72 -17.52 -10.62
C GLN A 157 15.24 -17.27 -10.92
N VAL A 158 14.39 -18.29 -10.82
CA VAL A 158 12.94 -18.14 -10.95
C VAL A 158 12.38 -17.26 -9.84
N ASP A 159 12.77 -17.45 -8.57
CA ASP A 159 12.30 -16.60 -7.47
C ASP A 159 12.73 -15.13 -7.65
N MET A 160 13.96 -14.88 -8.12
CA MET A 160 14.43 -13.54 -8.47
C MET A 160 13.53 -12.89 -9.54
N TYR A 161 13.16 -13.64 -10.58
CA TYR A 161 12.23 -13.17 -11.61
C TYR A 161 10.82 -12.95 -11.06
N MET A 162 10.31 -13.83 -10.20
CA MET A 162 9.00 -13.64 -9.54
C MET A 162 8.96 -12.35 -8.71
N ARG A 163 10.04 -11.98 -8.03
CA ARG A 163 10.14 -10.70 -7.32
C ARG A 163 10.04 -9.51 -8.29
N ARG A 164 10.66 -9.59 -9.47
CA ARG A 164 10.55 -8.55 -10.51
C ARG A 164 9.12 -8.42 -11.02
N LEU A 165 8.42 -9.53 -11.25
CA LEU A 165 7.00 -9.52 -11.64
C LEU A 165 6.11 -8.87 -10.57
N ARG A 166 6.28 -9.22 -9.29
CA ARG A 166 5.53 -8.57 -8.19
C ARG A 166 5.75 -7.06 -8.17
N GLU A 167 7.00 -6.63 -8.37
CA GLU A 167 7.37 -5.21 -8.36
C GLU A 167 6.78 -4.47 -9.58
N ARG A 168 6.65 -5.16 -10.71
CA ARG A 168 5.98 -4.66 -11.92
C ARG A 168 4.47 -4.50 -11.71
N SER A 169 3.80 -5.52 -11.17
CA SER A 169 2.38 -5.46 -10.79
C SER A 169 2.12 -4.35 -9.77
N ARG A 170 3.00 -4.19 -8.78
CA ARG A 170 2.93 -3.09 -7.80
C ARG A 170 3.01 -1.72 -8.46
N ARG A 171 3.92 -1.51 -9.42
CA ARG A 171 4.02 -0.23 -10.14
C ARG A 171 2.75 0.06 -10.95
N LYS A 172 2.24 -0.92 -11.69
CA LYS A 172 0.97 -0.79 -12.43
C LYS A 172 -0.19 -0.40 -11.50
N ARG A 173 -0.25 -0.99 -10.30
CA ARG A 173 -1.20 -0.59 -9.25
C ARG A 173 -1.02 0.87 -8.85
N VAL A 174 0.18 1.28 -8.46
CA VAL A 174 0.44 2.65 -7.99
C VAL A 174 0.09 3.66 -9.08
N VAL A 175 0.41 3.37 -10.33
CA VAL A 175 0.07 4.23 -11.48
C VAL A 175 -1.45 4.42 -11.61
N ARG A 176 -2.23 3.34 -11.47
CA ARG A 176 -3.70 3.39 -11.54
C ARG A 176 -4.33 4.07 -10.33
N ASP A 177 -3.95 3.65 -9.13
CA ASP A 177 -4.53 4.13 -7.86
C ASP A 177 -4.28 5.63 -7.68
N PHE A 178 -3.06 6.10 -7.92
CA PHE A 178 -2.72 7.52 -7.84
C PHE A 178 -3.12 8.32 -9.08
N GLN A 179 -3.72 7.70 -10.10
CA GLN A 179 -4.10 8.33 -11.36
C GLN A 179 -2.94 9.13 -11.98
N ILE A 180 -1.74 8.54 -12.00
CA ILE A 180 -0.51 9.24 -12.38
C ILE A 180 -0.58 9.70 -13.83
N VAL A 181 -1.09 8.86 -14.73
CA VAL A 181 -1.19 9.13 -16.17
C VAL A 181 -2.12 10.31 -16.48
N PRO A 182 -3.38 10.36 -16.01
CA PRO A 182 -4.23 11.53 -16.20
C PRO A 182 -3.63 12.81 -15.62
N GLN A 183 -3.02 12.73 -14.44
CA GLN A 183 -2.38 13.88 -13.82
C GLN A 183 -1.19 14.40 -14.64
N PHE A 184 -0.44 13.50 -15.27
CA PHE A 184 0.65 13.84 -16.17
C PHE A 184 0.14 14.62 -17.38
N PHE A 185 -0.82 14.06 -18.13
CA PHE A 185 -1.37 14.74 -19.32
C PHE A 185 -2.11 16.03 -18.99
N LYS A 186 -2.81 16.09 -17.84
CA LYS A 186 -3.42 17.33 -17.36
C LYS A 186 -2.37 18.43 -17.16
N LYS A 187 -1.26 18.11 -16.49
CA LYS A 187 -0.16 19.07 -16.26
C LYS A 187 0.50 19.50 -17.57
N GLU A 188 0.69 18.60 -18.53
CA GLU A 188 1.22 18.94 -19.85
C GLU A 188 0.28 19.90 -20.60
N LYS A 189 -1.03 19.61 -20.64
CA LYS A 189 -2.04 20.49 -21.26
C LYS A 189 -2.08 21.88 -20.60
N GLU A 190 -1.98 21.94 -19.26
CA GLU A 190 -1.95 23.21 -18.50
C GLU A 190 -0.69 24.05 -18.81
N LYS A 191 0.48 23.43 -19.01
CA LYS A 191 1.73 24.14 -19.36
C LYS A 191 1.66 24.80 -20.74
N VAL A 192 1.01 24.15 -21.70
CA VAL A 192 0.88 24.67 -23.07
C VAL A 192 -0.07 25.86 -23.12
N GLN A 193 -1.11 25.88 -22.28
CA GLN A 193 -2.17 26.91 -22.31
C GLN A 193 -1.86 28.17 -21.49
N VAL A 194 -1.06 28.09 -20.42
CA VAL A 194 -0.84 29.23 -19.50
C VAL A 194 0.64 29.34 -19.09
N PRO A 195 1.30 30.51 -19.25
CA PRO A 195 2.66 30.70 -18.77
C PRO A 195 2.72 30.52 -17.23
N PRO A 196 3.79 29.91 -16.69
CA PRO A 196 3.82 29.47 -15.31
C PRO A 196 3.74 30.66 -14.35
N LYS A 197 2.55 30.92 -13.81
CA LYS A 197 2.43 31.73 -12.59
C LYS A 197 3.11 30.94 -11.48
N LYS A 198 4.07 31.55 -10.78
CA LYS A 198 4.62 31.01 -9.53
C LYS A 198 3.47 30.85 -8.53
N LYS A 199 2.81 29.69 -8.54
CA LYS A 199 1.94 29.29 -7.44
C LYS A 199 2.84 29.28 -6.21
N SER A 200 2.49 30.08 -5.20
CA SER A 200 3.08 29.94 -3.87
C SER A 200 3.00 28.46 -3.52
N LYS A 201 4.14 27.83 -3.21
CA LYS A 201 4.20 26.41 -2.90
C LYS A 201 3.25 26.15 -1.73
N ASP A 202 2.10 25.56 -2.02
CA ASP A 202 1.06 25.31 -1.04
C ASP A 202 1.64 24.40 0.04
N ASP A 203 1.29 24.65 1.31
CA ASP A 203 1.78 23.85 2.44
C ASP A 203 1.42 22.37 2.24
N ARG A 204 0.27 22.11 1.62
CA ARG A 204 -0.18 20.79 1.19
C ARG A 204 0.75 20.15 0.16
N ASP A 205 1.09 20.86 -0.92
CA ASP A 205 1.99 20.36 -1.96
C ASP A 205 3.40 20.10 -1.41
N SER A 206 3.86 20.99 -0.53
CA SER A 206 5.15 20.83 0.14
C SER A 206 5.22 19.55 1.00
N LEU A 207 4.09 19.20 1.61
CA LEU A 207 3.96 18.01 2.46
C LEU A 207 3.81 16.75 1.61
N ALA A 208 3.00 16.81 0.54
CA ALA A 208 2.84 15.72 -0.41
C ALA A 208 4.19 15.31 -1.02
N GLU A 209 5.03 16.29 -1.39
CA GLU A 209 6.36 16.00 -1.92
C GLU A 209 7.28 15.34 -0.88
N LYS A 210 7.24 15.78 0.38
CA LYS A 210 8.01 15.18 1.48
C LYS A 210 7.56 13.76 1.81
N LEU A 211 6.28 13.46 1.64
CA LEU A 211 5.69 12.15 1.93
C LEU A 211 5.61 11.24 0.70
N ARG A 212 6.14 11.67 -0.45
CA ARG A 212 6.10 10.92 -1.71
C ARG A 212 6.68 9.51 -1.57
N SER A 213 7.76 9.33 -0.81
CA SER A 213 8.35 8.01 -0.56
C SER A 213 7.46 7.07 0.26
N VAL A 214 6.52 7.63 1.03
CA VAL A 214 5.55 6.87 1.84
C VAL A 214 4.36 6.42 0.99
N SER A 215 4.10 7.08 -0.14
CA SER A 215 2.99 6.75 -1.04
C SER A 215 3.10 5.34 -1.64
N GLN A 216 4.28 4.71 -1.58
CA GLN A 216 4.48 3.34 -2.04
C GLN A 216 3.86 2.27 -1.12
N PHE A 217 3.51 2.64 0.12
CA PHE A 217 3.00 1.72 1.15
C PHE A 217 1.53 1.97 1.50
N GLN A 218 0.88 2.89 0.80
CA GLN A 218 -0.48 3.33 1.07
C GLN A 218 -1.28 3.37 -0.22
N THR A 219 -2.58 3.15 -0.14
CA THR A 219 -3.47 3.48 -1.25
C THR A 219 -3.51 5.00 -1.46
N ALA A 220 -3.91 5.45 -2.65
CA ALA A 220 -4.03 6.87 -2.94
C ALA A 220 -5.02 7.57 -2.00
N SER A 221 -6.11 6.89 -1.62
CA SER A 221 -7.08 7.40 -0.64
C SER A 221 -6.44 7.59 0.74
N GLU A 222 -5.77 6.58 1.27
CA GLU A 222 -5.08 6.65 2.56
C GLU A 222 -4.00 7.72 2.57
N HIS A 223 -3.22 7.81 1.47
CA HIS A 223 -2.16 8.80 1.34
C HIS A 223 -2.71 10.23 1.33
N ASN A 224 -3.79 10.48 0.58
CA ASN A 224 -4.47 11.77 0.56
C ASN A 224 -5.07 12.11 1.93
N ASN A 225 -5.65 11.13 2.62
CA ASN A 225 -6.18 11.29 3.97
C ASN A 225 -5.08 11.67 4.97
N LEU A 226 -3.92 11.00 4.91
CA LEU A 226 -2.75 11.34 5.72
C LEU A 226 -2.30 12.78 5.49
N ILE A 227 -2.11 13.18 4.22
CA ILE A 227 -1.72 14.55 3.86
C ILE A 227 -2.75 15.55 4.41
N SER A 228 -4.05 15.32 4.18
CA SER A 228 -5.10 16.22 4.64
C SER A 228 -5.14 16.35 6.16
N SER A 229 -4.90 15.24 6.88
CA SER A 229 -4.91 15.20 8.33
C SER A 229 -3.74 15.98 8.92
N LEU A 230 -2.55 15.85 8.33
CA LEU A 230 -1.37 16.60 8.73
C LEU A 230 -1.47 18.10 8.40
N VAL A 231 -2.07 18.47 7.27
CA VAL A 231 -2.35 19.88 6.96
C VAL A 231 -3.31 20.46 8.00
N ARG A 232 -4.42 19.77 8.26
CA ARG A 232 -5.41 20.16 9.28
C ARG A 232 -4.79 20.25 10.68
N GLU A 233 -3.90 19.34 11.02
CA GLU A 233 -3.19 19.35 12.30
C GLU A 233 -2.30 20.60 12.44
N ARG A 234 -1.59 21.01 11.38
CA ARG A 234 -0.82 22.27 11.36
C ARG A 234 -1.71 23.51 11.47
N GLU A 235 -2.83 23.52 10.77
CA GLU A 235 -3.84 24.61 10.84
C GLU A 235 -4.38 24.74 12.26
N LEU A 236 -4.80 23.64 12.88
CA LEU A 236 -5.30 23.61 14.25
C LEU A 236 -4.24 24.06 15.26
N ARG A 237 -2.98 23.62 15.11
CA ARG A 237 -1.88 24.09 15.98
C ARG A 237 -1.67 25.60 15.86
N THR A 238 -1.76 26.15 14.66
CA THR A 238 -1.64 27.59 14.42
C THR A 238 -2.82 28.33 15.04
N ARG A 239 -4.04 27.83 14.82
CA ARG A 239 -5.26 28.38 15.39
C ARG A 239 -5.25 28.37 16.92
N ILE A 240 -4.79 27.29 17.55
CA ILE A 240 -4.66 27.21 19.01
C ILE A 240 -3.67 28.28 19.51
N LYS A 241 -2.53 28.45 18.84
CA LYS A 241 -1.56 29.51 19.21
C LYS A 241 -2.16 30.91 19.09
N GLU A 242 -2.97 31.16 18.06
CA GLU A 242 -3.71 32.42 17.90
C GLU A 242 -4.72 32.64 19.02
N LEU A 243 -5.55 31.63 19.32
CA LEU A 243 -6.56 31.71 20.37
C LEU A 243 -5.92 31.95 21.76
N LEU A 244 -4.80 31.29 22.05
CA LEU A 244 -4.03 31.54 23.26
C LEU A 244 -3.43 32.96 23.28
N ARG A 245 -3.02 33.50 22.12
CA ARG A 245 -2.57 34.89 22.00
C ARG A 245 -3.69 35.87 22.31
N TYR A 246 -4.91 35.63 21.82
CA TYR A 246 -6.07 36.46 22.12
C TYR A 246 -6.39 36.47 23.61
N ARG A 247 -6.43 35.28 24.24
CA ARG A 247 -6.65 35.16 25.69
C ARG A 247 -5.61 35.93 26.51
N ARG A 248 -4.32 35.88 26.14
CA ARG A 248 -3.26 36.64 26.83
C ARG A 248 -3.42 38.17 26.70
N ASN A 249 -4.06 38.64 25.63
CA ASN A 249 -4.35 40.05 25.41
C ASN A 249 -5.74 40.47 25.93
N GLY A 250 -6.39 39.61 26.73
CA GLY A 250 -7.66 39.92 27.38
C GLY A 250 -8.91 39.76 26.51
N ILE A 251 -8.78 39.25 25.29
CA ILE A 251 -9.91 39.02 24.38
C ILE A 251 -10.63 37.75 24.81
N ARG A 252 -11.94 37.86 25.07
CA ARG A 252 -12.77 36.74 25.58
C ARG A 252 -13.83 36.30 24.58
N HIS A 253 -14.14 37.13 23.58
CA HIS A 253 -15.15 36.86 22.55
C HIS A 253 -14.51 36.65 21.17
N VAL A 254 -15.13 35.81 20.34
CA VAL A 254 -14.58 35.44 19.01
C VAL A 254 -14.71 36.60 18.03
N GLU A 255 -15.78 37.39 18.19
CA GLU A 255 -16.15 38.55 17.38
C GLU A 255 -15.06 39.64 17.47
N GLU A 256 -14.50 39.85 18.66
CA GLU A 256 -13.43 40.80 18.96
C GLU A 256 -12.07 40.40 18.33
N CYS A 257 -11.91 39.14 17.91
CA CYS A 257 -10.64 38.66 17.36
C CYS A 257 -10.26 39.39 16.07
N HIS A 258 -11.24 39.67 15.20
CA HIS A 258 -11.00 40.32 13.92
C HIS A 258 -10.48 41.75 14.10
N GLU A 259 -11.12 42.53 14.97
CA GLU A 259 -10.72 43.90 15.26
C GLU A 259 -9.31 43.98 15.85
N PHE A 260 -8.99 43.05 16.74
CA PHE A 260 -7.64 42.93 17.30
C PHE A 260 -6.59 42.60 16.23
N GLU A 261 -6.88 41.70 15.29
CA GLU A 261 -5.98 41.39 14.18
C GLU A 261 -5.73 42.59 13.28
N VAL A 262 -6.79 43.33 12.92
CA VAL A 262 -6.68 44.56 12.11
C VAL A 262 -5.85 45.62 12.84
N ALA A 263 -6.11 45.84 14.13
CA ALA A 263 -5.35 46.78 14.95
C ALA A 263 -3.88 46.37 15.11
N ARG A 264 -3.61 45.06 15.26
CA ARG A 264 -2.25 44.50 15.32
C ARG A 264 -1.52 44.68 13.98
N ALA A 265 -2.13 44.32 12.86
CA ALA A 265 -1.55 44.47 11.54
C ALA A 265 -1.22 45.93 11.21
N ARG A 266 -2.08 46.88 11.61
CA ARG A 266 -1.80 48.33 11.50
C ARG A 266 -0.58 48.74 12.33
N ARG A 267 -0.44 48.23 13.56
CA ARG A 267 0.73 48.50 14.42
C ARG A 267 2.02 47.91 13.84
N ASP A 268 1.97 46.69 13.33
CA ASP A 268 3.13 46.01 12.77
C ASP A 268 3.59 46.68 11.46
N LYS A 269 2.68 47.08 10.57
CA LYS A 269 3.00 47.89 9.37
C LYS A 269 3.66 49.22 9.73
N LYS A 270 3.16 49.93 10.76
CA LYS A 270 3.78 51.18 11.23
C LYS A 270 5.19 50.96 11.76
N LYS A 271 5.43 49.87 12.51
CA LYS A 271 6.77 49.50 13.01
C LYS A 271 7.71 49.12 11.87
N GLU A 272 7.23 48.40 10.87
CA GLU A 272 8.03 48.01 9.70
C GLU A 272 8.43 49.24 8.87
N ASN A 273 7.50 50.16 8.61
CA ASN A 273 7.80 51.42 7.91
C ASN A 273 8.78 52.30 8.69
N LYS A 274 8.68 52.34 10.03
CA LYS A 274 9.65 53.06 10.87
C LYS A 274 11.05 52.42 10.82
N LYS A 275 11.15 51.09 10.78
CA LYS A 275 12.42 50.38 10.59
C LYS A 275 13.02 50.62 9.21
N LYS A 276 12.21 50.61 8.15
CA LYS A 276 12.65 50.92 6.77
C LYS A 276 13.10 52.37 6.61
N ALA A 277 12.41 53.32 7.25
CA ALA A 277 12.82 54.73 7.27
C ALA A 277 14.13 54.97 8.04
N ALA A 278 14.40 54.16 9.09
CA ALA A 278 15.64 54.23 9.85
C ALA A 278 16.84 53.55 9.14
N SER A 279 16.61 52.74 8.09
CA SER A 279 17.65 52.05 7.34
C SER A 279 18.04 52.73 6.02
N LEU A 280 17.48 53.90 5.70
CA LEU A 280 17.95 54.73 4.58
C LEU A 280 19.18 55.54 5.02
N PRO A 281 20.29 55.56 4.27
CA PRO A 281 21.47 56.35 4.63
C PRO A 281 21.15 57.84 4.57
N GLN A 282 21.29 58.55 5.69
CA GLN A 282 21.27 60.01 5.70
C GLN A 282 22.61 60.52 5.15
N THR A 283 22.59 61.17 3.99
CA THR A 283 23.68 62.05 3.55
C THR A 283 23.67 63.32 4.40
N PRO A 284 24.81 63.77 4.93
CA PRO A 284 24.86 64.98 5.74
C PRO A 284 24.90 66.21 4.82
N THR A 285 23.86 67.04 4.88
CA THR A 285 23.94 68.42 4.36
C THR A 285 23.85 69.38 5.53
N THR A 286 24.91 70.16 5.67
CA THR A 286 25.20 71.17 6.70
C THR A 286 24.17 72.30 6.72
N GLN A 287 23.91 72.78 7.94
CA GLN A 287 23.04 73.88 8.35
C GLN A 287 23.21 75.19 7.55
N MET A 288 22.14 76.01 7.51
CA MET A 288 22.20 77.38 8.04
C MET A 288 20.89 77.77 8.74
N ASP A 289 21.10 78.49 9.84
CA ASP A 289 20.17 79.09 10.80
C ASP A 289 19.49 80.35 10.21
N LEU A 290 18.32 80.74 10.76
CA LEU A 290 17.87 82.12 10.99
C LEU A 290 16.46 82.15 11.64
N SER A 291 16.46 82.39 12.95
CA SER A 291 15.53 83.14 13.80
C SER A 291 14.13 83.58 13.30
N ALA A 292 13.08 83.36 14.13
CA ALA A 292 12.18 84.43 14.63
C ALA A 292 11.17 83.96 15.71
N LYS A 293 11.15 84.71 16.82
CA LYS A 293 10.22 84.78 17.98
C LYS A 293 8.72 84.53 17.72
N SER A 294 8.04 83.89 18.69
CA SER A 294 7.14 84.59 19.65
C SER A 294 6.64 83.66 20.77
N LYS A 295 6.22 84.28 21.87
CA LYS A 295 5.73 83.77 23.18
C LYS A 295 4.41 82.97 23.01
N GLU A 296 3.97 82.06 23.89
CA GLU A 296 3.38 82.37 25.21
C GLU A 296 2.91 81.09 25.96
N ASN A 297 3.17 81.08 27.27
CA ASN A 297 2.55 80.48 28.48
C ASN A 297 1.88 79.07 28.53
N ASP A 298 2.38 78.34 29.54
CA ASP A 298 1.69 77.59 30.61
C ASP A 298 0.59 76.55 30.29
N ALA A 299 0.89 75.28 30.59
CA ALA A 299 0.42 74.67 31.85
C ALA A 299 0.92 73.23 32.05
N ARG A 300 1.76 73.08 33.08
CA ARG A 300 1.65 72.10 34.17
C ARG A 300 1.75 70.59 33.85
N SER A 301 2.98 70.10 34.07
CA SER A 301 3.31 68.73 34.50
C SER A 301 2.64 68.38 35.85
N PRO A 302 2.58 67.09 36.23
CA PRO A 302 3.63 66.68 37.17
C PRO A 302 4.28 65.34 36.82
N LYS A 303 5.59 65.28 37.08
CA LYS A 303 6.36 64.05 37.29
C LYS A 303 6.20 63.60 38.75
N CYS A 304 6.14 62.29 38.99
CA CYS A 304 6.76 61.64 40.16
C CYS A 304 7.25 60.25 39.68
N LEU A 305 8.55 59.98 39.64
CA LEU A 305 9.49 59.56 40.71
C LEU A 305 9.32 58.11 41.19
N ALA A 306 10.44 57.39 41.04
CA ALA A 306 10.97 56.31 41.87
C ALA A 306 10.32 54.90 41.81
N GLU A 307 11.05 54.03 41.12
CA GLU A 307 11.55 52.72 41.59
C GLU A 307 10.81 52.02 42.75
N LYS A 308 10.30 50.82 42.45
CA LYS A 308 10.45 49.66 43.36
C LYS A 308 10.98 48.46 42.58
N LYS A 309 12.20 48.07 42.95
CA LYS A 309 12.81 46.77 42.64
C LYS A 309 11.95 45.66 43.23
N PHE A 310 11.68 44.63 42.44
CA PHE A 310 11.54 43.27 42.95
C PHE A 310 12.40 42.35 42.07
N THR A 311 13.15 41.49 42.76
CA THR A 311 14.19 40.61 42.25
C THR A 311 13.64 39.48 41.38
N PRO A 312 14.39 39.02 40.38
CA PRO A 312 14.06 37.82 39.62
C PRO A 312 14.49 36.57 40.40
N LEU A 313 13.57 35.65 40.65
CA LEU A 313 13.93 34.29 41.03
C LEU A 313 14.03 33.44 39.76
N ASP A 314 15.26 33.03 39.53
CA ASP A 314 15.72 32.02 38.60
C ASP A 314 15.06 30.66 38.87
N THR A 315 14.44 30.06 37.85
CA THR A 315 14.69 28.64 37.55
C THR A 315 14.33 28.33 36.10
N GLY A 316 15.37 28.17 35.28
CA GLY A 316 15.58 27.07 34.34
C GLY A 316 14.41 26.52 33.53
N GLY A 317 14.52 26.64 32.21
CA GLY A 317 13.72 25.87 31.26
C GLY A 317 14.03 24.37 31.26
N GLY A 318 13.08 23.56 30.79
CA GLY A 318 13.35 22.15 30.51
C GLY A 318 12.13 21.26 30.36
N LYS A 319 11.78 20.96 29.11
CA LYS A 319 11.33 19.65 28.59
C LYS A 319 10.11 18.95 29.20
N TRP A 320 9.05 19.00 28.39
CA TRP A 320 8.03 17.98 28.12
C TRP A 320 8.41 16.53 28.44
N LEU A 321 7.65 15.90 29.34
CA LEU A 321 7.23 14.50 29.25
C LEU A 321 5.80 14.39 29.78
N SER A 322 4.92 13.80 28.96
CA SER A 322 3.55 13.43 29.32
C SER A 322 3.57 11.99 29.86
N ALA A 323 3.03 11.78 31.06
CA ALA A 323 2.67 10.47 31.59
C ALA A 323 1.52 10.58 32.60
N SER A 324 0.80 9.47 32.77
CA SER A 324 -0.45 9.23 33.54
C SER A 324 -1.71 9.51 32.74
N LEU A 325 -2.66 8.58 32.63
CA LEU A 325 -3.48 8.00 33.72
C LEU A 325 -3.64 6.47 33.56
N SER A 326 -3.31 5.66 34.56
CA SER A 326 -4.10 5.25 35.73
C SER A 326 -5.10 4.12 35.42
N GLY A 327 -4.84 2.95 36.01
CA GLY A 327 -5.72 1.80 36.04
C GLY A 327 -6.81 1.89 37.10
N SER A 328 -7.69 0.89 37.10
CA SER A 328 -8.55 0.56 38.24
C SER A 328 -8.52 -0.95 38.43
N VAL A 329 -8.20 -1.34 39.66
CA VAL A 329 -8.01 -2.69 40.16
C VAL A 329 -9.25 -3.02 40.99
N LEU A 330 -9.82 -4.23 40.81
CA LEU A 330 -10.69 -4.87 41.81
C LEU A 330 -10.32 -6.36 41.85
N ASN A 331 -10.31 -6.90 43.05
CA ASN A 331 -9.71 -8.17 43.48
C ASN A 331 -10.82 -9.16 43.86
N GLY A 332 -10.57 -10.49 43.78
CA GLY A 332 -11.24 -11.46 44.67
C GLY A 332 -11.77 -12.77 44.10
N SER A 333 -11.01 -13.85 44.36
CA SER A 333 -11.37 -15.20 44.85
C SER A 333 -12.06 -16.28 43.97
N ASP A 334 -11.30 -17.38 43.84
CA ASP A 334 -11.60 -18.81 44.05
C ASP A 334 -12.63 -19.59 43.22
N GLY A 335 -12.16 -20.73 42.68
CA GLY A 335 -12.83 -22.01 42.92
C GLY A 335 -13.27 -22.87 41.73
N THR A 336 -12.44 -23.86 41.39
CA THR A 336 -12.79 -25.25 40.98
C THR A 336 -13.16 -25.62 39.53
N ASN A 337 -12.58 -26.76 39.15
CA ASN A 337 -12.62 -27.54 37.91
C ASN A 337 -14.02 -27.97 37.44
N ASN A 338 -14.25 -28.06 36.12
CA ASN A 338 -14.70 -29.30 35.45
C ASN A 338 -14.60 -29.24 33.90
N TRP A 339 -14.50 -30.44 33.31
CA TRP A 339 -14.31 -30.85 31.91
C TRP A 339 -15.56 -30.81 31.00
N GLY A 340 -15.29 -30.89 29.68
CA GLY A 340 -16.20 -31.34 28.60
C GLY A 340 -16.41 -30.25 27.54
N GLY A 341 -16.10 -30.36 26.23
CA GLY A 341 -16.15 -31.50 25.33
C GLY A 341 -17.42 -31.39 24.46
N GLY A 342 -17.33 -30.91 23.21
CA GLY A 342 -18.47 -30.97 22.27
C GLY A 342 -18.43 -29.99 21.09
N SER A 343 -18.71 -30.52 19.90
CA SER A 343 -18.61 -29.91 18.58
C SER A 343 -19.99 -29.51 18.02
N SER A 344 -19.98 -28.72 16.94
CA SER A 344 -20.96 -28.58 15.85
C SER A 344 -22.09 -27.52 15.87
N THR A 345 -21.95 -26.57 14.94
CA THR A 345 -22.86 -26.17 13.83
C THR A 345 -24.35 -25.90 14.08
N ALA A 346 -24.83 -24.67 13.78
CA ALA A 346 -25.97 -24.39 12.87
C ALA A 346 -26.29 -22.89 12.71
N GLN A 347 -26.84 -22.57 11.54
CA GLN A 347 -27.27 -21.27 11.01
C GLN A 347 -28.53 -20.68 11.68
N GLY A 348 -28.71 -19.35 11.56
CA GLY A 348 -30.02 -18.69 11.56
C GLY A 348 -30.00 -17.24 12.04
N GLY A 349 -30.26 -16.26 11.15
CA GLY A 349 -30.79 -14.93 11.54
C GLY A 349 -32.33 -14.91 11.45
N PRO A 350 -33.05 -13.78 11.67
CA PRO A 350 -32.59 -12.42 11.99
C PRO A 350 -33.34 -11.71 13.16
N GLY A 351 -32.79 -10.59 13.63
CA GLY A 351 -33.55 -9.46 14.23
C GLY A 351 -33.66 -9.38 15.76
N GLY A 352 -33.35 -8.21 16.32
CA GLY A 352 -33.76 -7.81 17.67
C GLY A 352 -32.63 -7.27 18.56
N ALA A 353 -32.80 -6.05 19.07
CA ALA A 353 -31.82 -5.29 19.84
C ALA A 353 -31.69 -5.72 21.31
N ALA A 354 -30.57 -5.30 21.90
CA ALA A 354 -30.26 -5.13 23.33
C ALA A 354 -29.84 -6.37 24.15
N GLY A 355 -28.62 -6.29 24.69
CA GLY A 355 -28.07 -7.17 25.72
C GLY A 355 -26.58 -7.40 25.53
N ALA A 356 -25.73 -6.58 26.16
CA ALA A 356 -24.30 -6.86 26.22
C ALA A 356 -24.06 -8.06 27.14
N SER A 357 -23.92 -9.26 26.56
CA SER A 357 -23.35 -10.41 27.24
C SER A 357 -21.82 -10.27 27.21
N ASP A 358 -21.21 -10.31 28.38
CA ASP A 358 -19.76 -10.27 28.58
C ASP A 358 -19.18 -11.68 28.30
N ASP A 359 -19.40 -12.18 27.08
CA ASP A 359 -18.81 -13.43 26.62
C ASP A 359 -17.33 -13.20 26.26
N PRO A 360 -16.39 -14.04 26.72
CA PRO A 360 -14.98 -13.88 26.41
C PRO A 360 -14.76 -13.96 24.90
N VAL A 361 -14.35 -12.84 24.31
CA VAL A 361 -14.05 -12.74 22.87
C VAL A 361 -13.11 -13.88 22.46
N PRO A 362 -13.50 -14.76 21.53
CA PRO A 362 -12.69 -15.91 21.17
C PRO A 362 -11.36 -15.44 20.58
N ILE A 363 -10.26 -16.09 20.96
CA ILE A 363 -8.91 -15.70 20.52
C ILE A 363 -8.77 -15.70 18.99
N SER A 364 -9.59 -16.48 18.29
CA SER A 364 -9.67 -16.52 16.83
C SER A 364 -10.14 -15.22 16.18
N SER A 365 -10.91 -14.38 16.88
CA SER A 365 -11.36 -13.08 16.37
C SER A 365 -10.40 -11.93 16.74
N LEU A 366 -9.33 -12.20 17.47
CA LEU A 366 -8.36 -11.17 17.87
C LEU A 366 -7.35 -10.88 16.74
N PRO A 367 -6.90 -9.61 16.60
CA PRO A 367 -5.95 -9.21 15.58
C PRO A 367 -4.62 -9.97 15.73
N GLY A 368 -4.09 -10.44 14.59
CA GLY A 368 -2.85 -11.22 14.53
C GLY A 368 -3.04 -12.74 14.67
N TYR A 369 -4.23 -13.26 14.98
CA TYR A 369 -4.48 -14.70 15.09
C TYR A 369 -4.12 -15.49 13.82
N HIS A 370 -4.40 -14.93 12.65
CA HIS A 370 -4.11 -15.53 11.35
C HIS A 370 -2.60 -15.65 11.05
N LEU A 371 -1.74 -14.92 11.77
CA LEU A 371 -0.28 -14.95 11.61
C LEU A 371 0.39 -16.03 12.47
N LEU A 372 -0.35 -16.68 13.38
CA LEU A 372 0.16 -17.71 14.27
C LEU A 372 0.09 -19.10 13.62
N SER A 373 1.10 -19.93 13.82
CA SER A 373 1.02 -21.36 13.47
C SER A 373 0.05 -22.13 14.37
N GLN A 374 -0.32 -23.35 13.99
CA GLN A 374 -1.24 -24.17 14.79
C GLN A 374 -0.73 -24.45 16.21
N ARG A 375 0.59 -24.55 16.41
CA ARG A 375 1.20 -24.76 17.74
C ARG A 375 1.14 -23.48 18.58
N GLU A 376 1.39 -22.33 17.96
CA GLU A 376 1.34 -21.03 18.62
C GLU A 376 -0.08 -20.61 18.98
N ARG A 377 -1.06 -20.93 18.11
CA ARG A 377 -2.49 -20.77 18.42
C ARG A 377 -2.89 -21.56 19.66
N LYS A 378 -2.48 -22.83 19.75
CA LYS A 378 -2.73 -23.67 20.94
C LYS A 378 -2.12 -23.08 22.21
N LEU A 379 -0.88 -22.58 22.14
CA LEU A 379 -0.24 -21.90 23.27
C LEU A 379 -1.06 -20.68 23.71
N CYS A 380 -1.35 -19.76 22.79
CA CYS A 380 -2.11 -18.54 23.08
C CYS A 380 -3.49 -18.84 23.68
N SER A 381 -4.18 -19.85 23.15
CA SER A 381 -5.46 -20.32 23.68
C SER A 381 -5.37 -20.93 25.07
N ALA A 382 -4.36 -21.77 25.34
CA ALA A 382 -4.20 -22.41 26.64
C ALA A 382 -3.77 -21.44 27.74
N THR A 383 -3.03 -20.38 27.39
CA THR A 383 -2.47 -19.42 28.35
C THR A 383 -3.18 -18.08 28.37
N ASN A 384 -4.29 -17.95 27.62
CA ASN A 384 -5.06 -16.72 27.45
C ASN A 384 -4.20 -15.49 27.05
N ILE A 385 -3.19 -15.72 26.21
CA ILE A 385 -2.33 -14.66 25.68
C ILE A 385 -2.93 -14.15 24.38
N LYS A 386 -3.07 -12.82 24.22
CA LYS A 386 -3.58 -12.25 22.97
C LYS A 386 -2.56 -12.50 21.84
N PRO A 387 -2.99 -12.86 20.61
CA PRO A 387 -2.08 -13.09 19.49
C PRO A 387 -1.12 -11.92 19.23
N SER A 388 -1.61 -10.68 19.33
CA SER A 388 -0.80 -9.48 19.19
C SER A 388 0.30 -9.36 20.26
N GLN A 389 0.02 -9.76 21.52
CA GLN A 389 0.99 -9.77 22.60
C GLN A 389 2.07 -10.84 22.37
N TYR A 390 1.66 -12.05 21.97
CA TYR A 390 2.58 -13.12 21.63
C TYR A 390 3.53 -12.71 20.50
N ILE A 391 3.00 -12.15 19.40
CA ILE A 391 3.79 -11.73 18.24
C ILE A 391 4.80 -10.64 18.64
N ALA A 392 4.37 -9.65 19.42
CA ALA A 392 5.25 -8.58 19.89
C ALA A 392 6.40 -9.13 20.74
N TYR A 393 6.12 -10.04 21.67
CA TYR A 393 7.15 -10.61 22.54
C TYR A 393 8.08 -11.57 21.79
N LYS A 394 7.54 -12.39 20.89
CA LYS A 394 8.31 -13.25 19.97
C LYS A 394 9.29 -12.42 19.14
N ALA A 395 8.86 -11.29 18.60
CA ALA A 395 9.71 -10.41 17.80
C ALA A 395 10.89 -9.84 18.63
N VAL A 396 10.65 -9.49 19.89
CA VAL A 396 11.72 -9.03 20.81
C VAL A 396 12.72 -10.16 21.07
N LEU A 397 12.24 -11.37 21.39
CA LEU A 397 13.11 -12.52 21.66
C LEU A 397 13.99 -12.90 20.45
N LEU A 398 13.41 -12.90 19.23
CA LEU A 398 14.16 -13.20 18.01
C LEU A 398 15.21 -12.13 17.71
N LYS A 399 14.87 -10.85 17.93
CA LYS A 399 15.81 -9.75 17.74
C LYS A 399 16.97 -9.85 18.73
N ASP A 400 16.69 -10.07 20.00
CA ASP A 400 17.71 -10.22 21.04
C ASP A 400 18.65 -11.40 20.73
N GLU A 401 18.11 -12.51 20.21
CA GLU A 401 18.92 -13.66 19.82
C GLU A 401 19.77 -13.39 18.56
N GLY A 402 19.23 -12.68 17.58
CA GLY A 402 19.98 -12.24 16.39
C GLY A 402 21.14 -11.30 16.75
N ASP A 403 20.91 -10.35 17.66
CA ASP A 403 21.94 -9.43 18.15
C ASP A 403 23.06 -10.18 18.92
N LYS A 404 22.74 -11.26 19.65
CA LYS A 404 23.75 -12.13 20.28
C LYS A 404 24.60 -12.86 19.26
N GLN A 405 23.99 -13.41 18.21
CA GLN A 405 24.73 -14.15 17.17
C GLN A 405 25.68 -13.26 16.38
N GLN A 406 25.32 -11.99 16.14
CA GLN A 406 26.18 -11.03 15.44
C GLN A 406 27.32 -10.46 16.31
N SER A 407 27.13 -10.37 17.63
CA SER A 407 28.09 -9.70 18.51
C SER A 407 29.19 -10.60 19.06
N GLY A 408 29.09 -11.94 18.98
CA GLY A 408 30.18 -12.87 19.32
C GLY A 408 30.70 -12.79 20.77
N VAL A 409 30.04 -12.02 21.65
CA VAL A 409 30.46 -11.79 23.03
C VAL A 409 29.39 -12.34 23.98
N GLY A 410 29.83 -13.04 25.03
CA GLY A 410 28.99 -13.63 26.08
C GLY A 410 28.05 -12.64 26.79
N PRO A 411 27.22 -13.12 27.73
CA PRO A 411 25.97 -12.48 28.13
C PRO A 411 26.19 -11.03 28.61
N SER A 412 25.91 -10.07 27.72
CA SER A 412 25.94 -8.66 28.09
C SER A 412 24.76 -8.38 29.02
N THR A 413 25.06 -7.94 30.23
CA THR A 413 24.08 -7.52 31.24
C THR A 413 23.43 -6.18 30.87
N ARG A 414 22.86 -6.07 29.67
CA ARG A 414 21.93 -4.97 29.33
C ARG A 414 20.54 -5.36 29.81
N ARG A 415 20.33 -5.24 31.12
CA ARG A 415 18.99 -5.08 31.70
C ARG A 415 18.40 -3.78 31.15
N GLY A 416 17.65 -3.88 30.06
CA GLY A 416 17.00 -2.72 29.46
C GLY A 416 16.38 -2.94 28.08
N ALA A 417 16.16 -4.19 27.64
CA ALA A 417 15.32 -4.45 26.49
C ALA A 417 13.88 -4.09 26.84
N CYS A 418 13.30 -3.14 26.09
CA CYS A 418 11.93 -2.68 26.23
C CYS A 418 10.97 -3.86 26.03
N THR A 419 10.59 -4.50 27.13
CA THR A 419 9.58 -5.55 27.14
C THR A 419 8.24 -4.88 26.83
N PRO A 420 7.46 -5.38 25.85
CA PRO A 420 6.17 -4.80 25.55
C PRO A 420 5.30 -4.78 26.81
N GLN A 421 4.85 -3.58 27.21
CA GLN A 421 4.02 -3.40 28.40
C GLN A 421 2.71 -4.18 28.23
N GLY A 422 2.38 -5.02 29.22
CA GLY A 422 1.09 -5.73 29.29
C GLY A 422 1.14 -7.26 29.20
N LEU A 423 2.31 -7.88 29.10
CA LEU A 423 2.50 -9.33 29.28
C LEU A 423 3.00 -9.64 30.69
N ASP A 424 2.33 -10.52 31.42
CA ASP A 424 2.72 -10.97 32.75
C ASP A 424 3.94 -11.89 32.72
N SER A 425 4.63 -12.01 33.85
CA SER A 425 5.88 -12.79 33.94
C SER A 425 5.71 -14.29 33.68
N GLN A 426 4.51 -14.84 33.93
CA GLN A 426 4.24 -16.25 33.68
C GLN A 426 4.07 -16.50 32.18
N ALA A 427 3.29 -15.67 31.49
CA ALA A 427 3.16 -15.71 30.03
C ALA A 427 4.52 -15.54 29.33
N GLN A 428 5.35 -14.60 29.79
CA GLN A 428 6.71 -14.41 29.26
C GLN A 428 7.53 -15.69 29.33
N ARG A 429 7.57 -16.36 30.50
CA ARG A 429 8.29 -17.63 30.67
C ARG A 429 7.75 -18.74 29.77
N MET A 430 6.43 -18.84 29.61
CA MET A 430 5.82 -19.84 28.74
C MET A 430 6.19 -19.63 27.27
N ILE A 431 6.20 -18.38 26.80
CA ILE A 431 6.63 -18.05 25.44
C ILE A 431 8.12 -18.34 25.24
N THR A 432 8.98 -17.93 26.19
CA THR A 432 10.42 -18.20 26.12
C THR A 432 10.72 -19.70 26.10
N ASN A 433 10.06 -20.48 26.96
CA ASN A 433 10.20 -21.94 26.98
C ASN A 433 9.74 -22.57 25.66
N PHE A 434 8.59 -22.15 25.13
CA PHE A 434 8.09 -22.62 23.85
C PHE A 434 9.08 -22.32 22.71
N MET A 435 9.61 -21.10 22.65
CA MET A 435 10.59 -20.72 21.61
C MET A 435 11.92 -21.45 21.75
N THR A 436 12.34 -21.75 22.98
CA THR A 436 13.54 -22.55 23.25
C THR A 436 13.35 -24.00 22.80
N GLN A 437 12.20 -24.61 23.14
CA GLN A 437 11.85 -25.96 22.69
C GLN A 437 11.68 -26.07 21.17
N ALA A 438 11.21 -24.99 20.53
CA ALA A 438 11.12 -24.90 19.08
C ALA A 438 12.48 -24.68 18.40
N GLY A 439 13.56 -24.47 19.17
CA GLY A 439 14.91 -24.23 18.65
C GLY A 439 15.11 -22.85 18.03
N TRP A 440 14.25 -21.87 18.33
CA TRP A 440 14.34 -20.52 17.77
C TRP A 440 15.24 -19.58 18.57
N ILE A 441 15.44 -19.87 19.85
CA ILE A 441 16.36 -19.16 20.74
C ILE A 441 17.15 -20.16 21.58
N SER A 442 18.38 -19.83 21.94
CA SER A 442 19.23 -20.70 22.77
C SER A 442 18.71 -20.78 24.21
N SER A 443 18.81 -21.96 24.83
CA SER A 443 18.50 -22.12 26.25
C SER A 443 19.49 -21.31 27.10
N PHE A 444 18.99 -20.43 27.97
CA PHE A 444 19.81 -19.84 29.02
C PHE A 444 20.26 -20.97 29.95
N THR A 445 21.56 -21.30 29.92
CA THR A 445 22.21 -22.17 30.91
C THR A 445 22.87 -21.32 31.97
#